data_AF-A0A6P0MMW2-F1
#
_entry.id   AF-A0A6P0MMW2-F1
#
_cell.length_a   1.000
_cell.length_b   1.000
_cell.length_c   1.000
_cell.angle_alpha   90.00
_cell.angle_beta   90.00
_cell.angle_gamma   90.00
#
_symmetry.space_group_name_H-M   'P 1'
#
loop_
_entity.id
_entity.type
_entity.pdbx_description
1 polymer ?
#
loop_
_entity_poly.entity_id
_entity_poly.type
_entity_poly.pdbx_seq_one_letter_code
_entity_poly.pdbx_strand_id
1 'polypeptide(L)' 'MVTTLQIDDTLLQEALSLSNYPTTAALIEVALREYIQRRKQLKMLELFGTIDYEEDYNYKQQRQAR' A
#
# COMPACT_ATOMS: atom_id res chain seq x y z
N MET A 1 1.76 -14.45 16.19
CA MET A 1 0.57 -14.66 17.04
C MET A 1 -0.51 -15.23 16.14
N VAL A 2 -1.21 -16.29 16.53
CA VAL A 2 -2.26 -16.89 15.69
C VAL A 2 -3.61 -16.38 16.19
N THR A 3 -4.35 -15.70 15.33
CA THR A 3 -5.69 -15.21 15.63
C THR A 3 -6.67 -15.92 14.71
N THR A 4 -7.60 -16.66 15.29
CA THR A 4 -8.66 -17.32 14.52
C THR A 4 -9.68 -16.25 14.13
N LEU A 5 -9.68 -15.89 12.85
CA LEU A 5 -10.64 -14.95 12.27
C LEU A 5 -11.64 -15.76 11.45
N GLN A 6 -12.93 -15.48 11.63
CA GLN A 6 -13.95 -16.02 10.72
C GLN A 6 -13.97 -15.14 9.47
N ILE A 7 -13.56 -15.74 8.35
CA ILE A 7 -13.51 -15.13 7.03
C ILE A 7 -14.43 -15.96 6.13
N ASP A 8 -15.13 -15.30 5.23
CA ASP A 8 -15.96 -16.00 4.24
C ASP A 8 -15.09 -16.87 3.34
N ASP A 9 -15.41 -18.16 3.26
CA ASP A 9 -14.68 -19.14 2.46
C ASP A 9 -14.73 -18.80 0.97
N THR A 10 -15.83 -18.21 0.48
CA THR A 10 -15.95 -17.83 -0.93
C THR A 10 -14.99 -16.70 -1.28
N LEU A 11 -14.89 -15.70 -0.42
CA LEU A 11 -13.96 -14.58 -0.56
C LEU A 11 -12.51 -15.07 -0.51
N LEU A 12 -12.22 -16.02 0.38
CA LEU A 12 -10.88 -16.57 0.51
C LEU A 12 -10.49 -17.40 -0.72
N GLN A 13 -11.40 -18.23 -1.25
CA GLN A 13 -11.15 -19.00 -2.47
C GLN A 13 -10.97 -18.10 -3.69
N GLU A 14 -11.77 -17.04 -3.81
CA GLU A 14 -11.60 -16.05 -4.88
C GLU A 14 -10.23 -15.38 -4.77
N ALA A 15 -9.87 -14.88 -3.58
CA ALA A 15 -8.59 -14.24 -3.35
C ALA A 15 -7.40 -15.19 -3.58
N LEU A 16 -7.51 -16.46 -3.19
CA LEU A 16 -6.51 -17.49 -3.48
C LEU A 16 -6.40 -17.76 -4.98
N SER A 17 -7.51 -17.84 -5.71
CA SER A 17 -7.51 -18.06 -7.16
C SER A 17 -6.86 -16.92 -7.94
N LEU A 18 -6.96 -15.69 -7.41
CA LEU A 18 -6.34 -14.49 -7.99
C LEU A 18 -4.89 -14.29 -7.53
N SER A 19 -4.44 -15.03 -6.53
CA SER A 19 -3.11 -14.89 -5.94
C SER A 19 -2.22 -16.10 -6.25
N ASN A 20 -0.91 -15.88 -6.29
CA ASN A 20 0.05 -16.99 -6.39
C ASN A 20 0.53 -17.48 -5.02
N TYR A 21 -0.20 -17.19 -3.93
CA TYR A 21 0.25 -17.55 -2.59
C TYR A 21 -0.09 -18.99 -2.22
N PRO A 22 0.88 -19.75 -1.65
CA PRO A 22 0.66 -21.15 -1.30
C PRO A 22 -0.14 -21.34 -0.01
N THR A 23 -0.29 -20.29 0.83
CA THR A 23 -0.99 -20.38 2.11
C THR A 23 -1.92 -19.19 2.34
N THR A 24 -3.05 -19.48 2.97
CA THR A 24 -4.02 -18.47 3.44
C THR A 24 -3.38 -17.42 4.35
N ALA A 25 -2.45 -17.82 5.22
CA ALA A 25 -1.78 -16.90 6.12
C ALA A 25 -0.92 -15.88 5.36
N ALA A 26 -0.16 -16.33 4.36
CA ALA A 26 0.66 -15.44 3.53
C ALA A 26 -0.22 -14.47 2.71
N LEU A 27 -1.31 -14.98 2.13
CA LEU A 27 -2.29 -14.16 1.42
C LEU A 27 -2.87 -13.06 2.32
N ILE A 28 -3.32 -13.42 3.54
CA ILE A 28 -3.91 -12.46 4.48
C ILE A 28 -2.88 -11.41 4.90
N GLU A 29 -1.64 -11.80 5.18
CA GLU A 29 -0.59 -10.84 5.55
C GLU A 29 -0.34 -9.82 4.43
N VAL A 30 -0.25 -10.29 3.18
CA VAL A 30 -0.05 -9.43 2.02
C VAL A 30 -1.25 -8.51 1.80
N ALA A 31 -2.47 -9.05 1.85
CA ALA A 31 -3.69 -8.26 1.71
C ALA A 31 -3.77 -7.14 2.76
N LEU A 32 -3.39 -7.41 4.01
CA LEU A 32 -3.34 -6.39 5.06
C LEU A 32 -2.27 -5.33 4.79
N ARG A 33 -1.09 -5.72 4.30
CA ARG A 33 -0.03 -4.78 3.93
C ARG A 33 -0.48 -3.84 2.80
N GLU A 34 -1.09 -4.39 1.75
CA GLU A 34 -1.64 -3.61 0.64
C GLU A 34 -2.76 -2.67 1.10
N TYR A 35 -3.67 -3.16 1.95
CA TYR A 35 -4.73 -2.36 2.52
C TYR A 35 -4.19 -1.15 3.31
N ILE A 36 -3.18 -1.38 4.16
CA ILE A 36 -2.52 -0.32 4.92
C ILE A 36 -1.83 0.65 3.96
N GLN A 37 -1.11 0.15 2.96
CA GLN A 37 -0.39 0.98 2.00
C GLN A 37 -1.36 1.87 1.21
N ARG A 38 -2.48 1.31 0.72
CA ARG A 38 -3.52 2.06 0.02
C ARG A 38 -4.08 3.19 0.89
N ARG A 39 -4.35 2.92 2.17
CA ARG A 39 -4.83 3.96 3.09
C ARG A 39 -3.78 5.02 3.38
N LYS A 40 -2.51 4.65 3.53
CA LYS A 40 -1.40 5.62 3.67
C LYS A 40 -1.26 6.49 2.42
N GLN A 41 -1.42 5.92 1.24
CA GLN A 41 -1.37 6.67 -0.01
C GLN A 41 -2.53 7.67 -0.12
N LEU A 42 -3.74 7.28 0.29
CA LEU A 42 -4.87 8.21 0.35
C LEU A 42 -4.60 9.39 1.29
N LYS A 43 -3.92 9.17 2.43
CA LYS A 43 -3.50 10.25 3.32
C LYS A 43 -2.45 11.18 2.70
N MET A 44 -1.63 10.72 1.75
CA MET A 44 -0.73 11.62 1.04
C MET A 44 -1.49 12.68 0.23
N LEU A 45 -2.74 12.40 -0.19
CA LEU A 45 -3.58 13.39 -0.86
C LEU A 45 -3.90 14.58 0.07
N GLU A 46 -3.93 14.35 1.39
CA GLU A 46 -4.13 15.41 2.39
C GLU A 46 -2.94 16.37 2.46
N LEU A 47 -1.75 15.96 1.97
CA LEU A 47 -0.56 16.81 1.95
C LEU A 47 -0.52 17.75 0.72
N PHE A 48 -1.40 17.55 -0.27
CA PHE A 48 -1.45 18.45 -1.41
C PHE A 48 -1.96 19.82 -0.98
N GLY A 49 -1.19 20.85 -1.29
CA GLY A 49 -1.49 22.23 -0.90
C GLY A 49 -1.09 22.60 0.54
N THR A 50 -0.55 21.66 1.32
CA THR A 50 0.03 21.95 2.65
C THR A 50 1.55 22.09 2.63
N ILE A 51 2.19 21.69 1.53
CA ILE A 51 3.65 21.77 1.38
C ILE A 51 3.99 23.16 0.85
N ASP A 52 4.69 23.93 1.68
CA ASP A 52 5.30 25.20 1.27
C ASP A 52 6.65 24.91 0.59
N TYR A 53 6.86 25.48 -0.58
CA TYR A 53 8.06 25.30 -1.36
C TYR A 53 8.84 26.61 -1.38
N GLU A 54 10.14 26.54 -1.11
CA GLU A 54 11.03 27.70 -1.28
C GLU A 54 10.97 28.21 -2.72
N GLU A 55 10.76 29.51 -2.90
CA GLU A 55 10.52 30.14 -4.21
C GLU A 55 11.68 29.95 -5.20
N ASP A 56 12.90 29.82 -4.68
CA ASP A 56 14.13 29.65 -5.46
C ASP A 56 14.53 28.18 -5.65
N TYR A 57 13.73 27.22 -5.17
CA TYR A 57 14.04 25.80 -5.25
C TYR A 57 14.00 25.27 -6.70
N ASN A 58 15.18 25.01 -7.28
CA ASN A 58 15.30 24.44 -8.62
C ASN A 58 15.60 22.93 -8.61
N TYR A 59 14.55 22.12 -8.58
CA TYR A 59 14.64 20.66 -8.65
C TYR A 59 15.32 20.11 -9.93
N LYS A 60 15.53 20.92 -10.98
CA LYS A 60 16.21 20.48 -12.21
C LYS A 60 17.72 20.31 -12.04
N GLN A 61 18.33 20.99 -11.07
CA GLN A 61 19.77 20.87 -10.78
C GLN A 61 20.16 19.42 -10.45
N GLN A 62 19.32 18.68 -9.72
CA GLN A 62 19.55 17.28 -9.38
C GLN A 62 19.49 16.32 -10.59
N ARG A 63 18.80 16.71 -11.67
CA ARG A 63 18.67 15.88 -12.89
C ARG A 63 19.85 16.03 -13.84
N GLN A 64 20.59 17.14 -13.75
CA GLN A 64 21.76 17.41 -14.60
C GLN A 64 23.04 16.74 -14.07
N ALA A 65 23.05 16.31 -12.80
CA ALA A 65 24.17 15.64 -12.16
C ALA A 65 24.18 14.10 -12.36
N ARG A 66 23.35 13.58 -13.28
CA ARG A 66 23.29 12.15 -13.63
C ARG A 66 23.81 11.91 -15.04
#